data_AF-A0A9J5WYX6-F1
#
_entry.id   AF-A0A9J5WYX6-F1
#
_cell.length_a   1.000
_cell.length_b   1.000
_cell.length_c   1.000
_cell.angle_alpha   90.00
_cell.angle_beta   90.00
_cell.angle_gamma   90.00
#
_symmetry.space_group_name_H-M   'P 1'
#
loop_
_entity.id
_entity.type
_entity.pdbx_description
1 polymer ?
#
loop_
_entity_poly.entity_id
_entity_poly.type
_entity_poly.pdbx_seq_one_letter_code
_entity_poly.pdbx_strand_id
1 'polypeptide(L)'
;MVHRMLMYATIYKSVNNTNKTICKMIIAGFTGQLRGWWDNYMPSDARVAIINAKATNEGVDNLGFALVQNREDAVYTLILTILEHFSGRFINQYETIRSLLNGLRCRHLGEFRWYKDTYLSRVMELPENSLEFWKAKFIDGLPSLFAERVKKTLRNSQGIIPYSDFTYEKLIGACTHEDINLCNELKLSRQLKMDKLREKSQLEDFCTQFGLPNASKGTNRETSKSESHRSHHKK
;
A
#
# COMPACT_ATOMS: atom_id res chain seq x y z
N MET A 1 25.67 7.52 -1.15
CA MET A 1 26.84 7.74 -2.04
C MET A 1 27.08 9.23 -2.26
N VAL A 2 26.13 9.96 -2.85
CA VAL A 2 26.25 11.40 -3.12
C VAL A 2 26.58 12.24 -1.89
N HIS A 3 25.95 11.99 -0.73
CA HIS A 3 26.27 12.70 0.51
C HIS A 3 27.75 12.61 0.90
N ARG A 4 28.40 11.45 0.70
CA ARG A 4 29.85 11.29 0.99
C ARG A 4 30.72 12.08 0.00
N MET A 5 30.32 12.13 -1.27
CA MET A 5 31.01 12.91 -2.30
C MET A 5 30.88 14.42 -2.05
N LEU A 6 29.70 14.88 -1.61
CA LEU A 6 29.47 16.28 -1.23
C LEU A 6 30.30 16.66 -0.01
N MET A 7 30.28 15.84 1.06
CA MET A 7 31.13 16.09 2.23
C MET A 7 32.61 16.16 1.87
N TYR A 8 33.10 15.22 1.05
CA TYR A 8 34.48 15.22 0.58
C TYR A 8 34.79 16.51 -0.19
N ALA A 9 33.90 16.91 -1.10
CA ALA A 9 34.07 18.14 -1.86
C ALA A 9 34.12 19.39 -0.96
N THR A 10 33.24 19.50 0.05
CA THR A 10 33.25 20.63 1.01
C THR A 10 34.60 20.74 1.73
N ILE A 11 35.13 19.61 2.23
CA ILE A 11 36.40 19.57 2.97
C ILE A 11 37.57 19.95 2.06
N TYR A 12 37.63 19.41 0.85
CA TYR A 12 38.75 19.72 -0.04
C TYR A 12 38.65 21.13 -0.64
N LYS A 13 37.44 21.68 -0.73
CA LYS A 13 37.23 23.06 -1.13
C LYS A 13 37.70 24.05 -0.07
N SER A 14 37.53 23.74 1.22
CA SER A 14 37.96 24.63 2.32
C SER A 14 39.48 24.75 2.44
N VAL A 15 40.25 23.83 1.86
CA VAL A 15 41.71 23.88 1.74
C VAL A 15 42.19 24.40 0.37
N ASN A 16 41.36 25.21 -0.31
CA ASN A 16 41.66 25.89 -1.58
C ASN A 16 41.90 24.98 -2.81
N ASN A 17 41.37 23.76 -2.86
CA ASN A 17 41.39 22.99 -4.12
C ASN A 17 40.42 23.55 -5.17
N THR A 18 40.78 23.41 -6.45
CA THR A 18 39.90 23.75 -7.57
C THR A 18 38.79 22.72 -7.72
N ASN A 19 37.65 23.13 -8.31
CA ASN A 19 36.51 22.23 -8.49
C ASN A 19 36.89 21.09 -9.44
N LYS A 20 37.71 21.40 -10.45
CA LYS A 20 38.26 20.41 -11.37
C LYS A 20 39.16 19.37 -10.69
N THR A 21 40.03 19.79 -9.77
CA THR A 21 40.90 18.86 -9.02
C THR A 21 40.08 17.96 -8.10
N ILE A 22 39.13 18.52 -7.36
CA ILE A 22 38.23 17.76 -6.49
C ILE A 22 37.43 16.74 -7.31
N CYS A 23 36.88 17.15 -8.46
CA CYS A 23 36.15 16.27 -9.37
C CYS A 23 37.01 15.08 -9.82
N LYS A 24 38.26 15.31 -10.23
CA LYS A 24 39.20 14.24 -10.57
C LYS A 24 39.52 13.31 -9.40
N MET A 25 39.67 13.82 -8.19
CA MET A 25 39.89 13.01 -6.99
C MET A 25 38.67 12.12 -6.69
N ILE A 26 37.46 12.65 -6.82
CA ILE A 26 36.21 11.89 -6.66
C ILE A 26 36.15 10.76 -7.69
N ILE A 27 36.46 11.06 -8.96
CA ILE A 27 36.50 10.08 -10.06
C ILE A 27 37.54 8.99 -9.80
N ALA A 28 38.74 9.35 -9.31
CA ALA A 28 39.77 8.38 -8.97
C ALA A 28 39.29 7.39 -7.89
N GLY A 29 38.45 7.84 -6.96
CA GLY A 29 37.81 7.00 -5.94
C GLY A 29 36.67 6.12 -6.43
N PHE A 30 36.26 6.20 -7.71
CA PHE A 30 35.21 5.34 -8.23
C PHE A 30 35.62 3.87 -8.23
N THR A 31 34.68 3.00 -7.87
CA THR A 31 34.84 1.54 -7.86
C THR A 31 33.54 0.88 -8.32
N GLY A 32 33.61 -0.41 -8.69
CA GLY A 32 32.44 -1.21 -9.09
C GLY A 32 31.63 -0.58 -10.22
N GLN A 33 30.30 -0.48 -10.03
CA GLN A 33 29.36 0.04 -11.03
C GLN A 33 29.69 1.48 -11.47
N LEU A 34 30.13 2.34 -10.54
CA LEU A 34 30.47 3.72 -10.89
C LEU A 34 31.71 3.80 -11.77
N ARG A 35 32.71 2.95 -11.49
CA ARG A 35 33.92 2.87 -12.32
C ARG A 35 33.59 2.34 -13.70
N GLY A 36 32.82 1.25 -13.79
CA GLY A 36 32.39 0.70 -15.08
C GLY A 36 31.58 1.70 -15.90
N TRP A 37 30.68 2.45 -15.26
CA TRP A 37 29.92 3.53 -15.92
C TRP A 37 30.83 4.63 -16.45
N TRP A 38 31.73 5.14 -15.62
CA TRP A 38 32.64 6.22 -16.01
C TRP A 38 33.62 5.78 -17.10
N ASP A 39 34.29 4.62 -16.93
CA ASP A 39 35.37 4.19 -17.82
C ASP A 39 34.85 3.63 -19.15
N ASN A 40 33.74 2.86 -19.12
CA ASN A 40 33.29 2.06 -20.27
C ASN A 40 32.00 2.57 -20.93
N TYR A 41 31.04 3.10 -20.15
CA TYR A 41 29.75 3.52 -20.70
C TYR A 41 29.78 4.97 -21.20
N MET A 42 30.43 5.87 -20.46
CA MET A 42 30.42 7.29 -20.77
C MET A 42 31.40 7.65 -21.92
N PRO A 43 30.93 8.33 -22.98
CA PRO A 43 31.79 8.78 -24.07
C PRO A 43 32.87 9.74 -23.59
N SER A 44 34.03 9.72 -24.26
CA SER A 44 35.17 10.57 -23.90
C SER A 44 34.80 12.05 -23.86
N ASP A 45 34.06 12.54 -24.85
CA ASP A 45 33.68 13.96 -24.95
C ASP A 45 32.76 14.38 -23.80
N ALA A 46 31.85 13.51 -23.37
CA ALA A 46 30.97 13.75 -22.23
C ALA A 46 31.77 13.85 -20.91
N ARG A 47 32.78 12.98 -20.72
CA ARG A 47 33.68 13.06 -19.55
C ARG A 47 34.46 14.37 -19.54
N VAL A 48 34.95 14.80 -20.70
CA VAL A 48 35.66 16.08 -20.85
C VAL A 48 34.74 17.26 -20.56
N ALA A 49 33.48 17.22 -21.02
CA ALA A 49 32.49 18.25 -20.73
C ALA A 49 32.21 18.37 -19.23
N ILE A 50 32.05 17.25 -18.52
CA ILE A 50 31.83 17.24 -17.07
C ILE A 50 33.02 17.83 -16.31
N ILE A 51 34.25 17.42 -16.64
CA ILE A 51 35.47 17.88 -15.96
C ILE A 51 35.71 19.39 -16.18
N ASN A 52 35.26 19.94 -17.30
CA ASN A 52 35.43 21.34 -17.67
C ASN A 52 34.16 22.17 -17.47
N ALA A 53 33.14 21.63 -16.82
CA ALA A 53 31.87 22.32 -16.63
C ALA A 53 32.04 23.62 -15.86
N LYS A 54 31.28 24.64 -16.28
CA LYS A 54 31.27 25.98 -15.68
C LYS A 54 29.83 26.42 -15.44
N ALA A 55 29.64 27.21 -14.40
CA ALA A 55 28.36 27.80 -14.06
C ALA A 55 27.90 28.78 -15.15
N THR A 56 26.70 28.59 -15.68
CA THR A 56 26.11 29.49 -16.69
C THR A 56 25.33 30.65 -16.06
N ASN A 57 24.83 30.47 -14.83
CA ASN A 57 24.04 31.43 -14.08
C ASN A 57 24.69 31.71 -12.71
N GLU A 58 24.41 32.89 -12.15
CA GLU A 58 24.75 33.20 -10.76
C GLU A 58 23.79 32.48 -9.79
N GLY A 59 24.30 32.08 -8.62
CA GLY A 59 23.50 31.29 -7.66
C GLY A 59 24.31 30.84 -6.45
N VAL A 60 23.95 29.69 -5.88
CA VAL A 60 24.68 29.05 -4.77
C VAL A 60 24.97 27.60 -5.16
N ASP A 61 26.22 27.16 -5.04
CA ASP A 61 26.60 25.78 -5.32
C ASP A 61 26.09 24.81 -4.23
N ASN A 62 26.14 23.50 -4.52
CA ASN A 62 25.74 22.45 -3.58
C ASN A 62 26.54 22.41 -2.27
N LEU A 63 27.58 23.23 -2.13
CA LEU A 63 28.42 23.32 -0.94
C LEU A 63 28.14 24.63 -0.17
N GLY A 64 27.16 25.43 -0.62
CA GLY A 64 26.74 26.67 0.03
C GLY A 64 27.56 27.91 -0.36
N PHE A 65 28.42 27.85 -1.38
CA PHE A 65 29.20 29.00 -1.86
C PHE A 65 28.54 29.70 -3.05
N ALA A 66 28.78 31.00 -3.20
CA ALA A 66 28.30 31.75 -4.35
C ALA A 66 28.82 31.16 -5.68
N LEU A 67 27.90 30.82 -6.58
CA LEU A 67 28.18 30.58 -8.00
C LEU A 67 28.19 31.93 -8.70
N VAL A 68 29.32 32.27 -9.30
CA VAL A 68 29.46 33.40 -10.22
C VAL A 68 29.54 32.82 -11.63
N GLN A 69 29.00 33.52 -12.62
CA GLN A 69 29.07 33.10 -14.01
C GLN A 69 30.52 32.76 -14.41
N ASN A 70 30.70 31.68 -15.17
CA ASN A 70 32.00 31.14 -15.61
C ASN A 70 32.89 30.51 -14.53
N ARG A 71 32.45 30.39 -13.28
CA ARG A 71 33.15 29.61 -12.23
C ARG A 71 33.12 28.12 -12.56
N GLU A 72 34.19 27.39 -12.24
CA GLU A 72 34.22 25.93 -12.37
C GLU A 72 33.11 25.27 -11.57
N ASP A 73 32.37 24.34 -12.20
CA ASP A 73 31.23 23.64 -11.61
C ASP A 73 31.25 22.11 -11.87
N ALA A 74 32.47 21.58 -12.03
CA ALA A 74 32.71 20.19 -12.41
C ALA A 74 32.18 19.16 -11.37
N VAL A 75 32.25 19.47 -10.08
CA VAL A 75 31.74 18.56 -9.01
C VAL A 75 30.22 18.49 -9.02
N TYR A 76 29.55 19.63 -9.15
CA TYR A 76 28.09 19.71 -9.22
C TYR A 76 27.57 18.95 -10.45
N THR A 77 28.16 19.24 -11.61
CA THR A 77 27.82 18.60 -12.88
C THR A 77 28.04 17.08 -12.81
N LEU A 78 29.17 16.62 -12.24
CA LEU A 78 29.43 15.19 -12.04
C LEU A 78 28.35 14.53 -11.16
N ILE A 79 28.01 15.15 -10.02
CA ILE A 79 27.01 14.60 -9.09
C ILE A 79 25.63 14.53 -9.73
N LEU A 80 25.19 15.58 -10.43
CA LEU A 80 23.93 15.56 -11.15
C LEU A 80 23.90 14.49 -12.23
N THR A 81 25.01 14.33 -12.98
CA THR A 81 25.08 13.32 -14.04
C THR A 81 25.03 11.90 -13.46
N ILE A 82 25.66 11.65 -12.31
CA ILE A 82 25.54 10.37 -11.59
C ILE A 82 24.10 10.14 -11.14
N LEU A 83 23.46 11.15 -10.54
CA LEU A 83 22.07 11.06 -10.09
C LEU A 83 21.13 10.78 -11.26
N GLU A 84 21.26 11.49 -12.37
CA GLU A 84 20.43 11.30 -13.55
C GLU A 84 20.60 9.90 -14.15
N HIS A 85 21.82 9.36 -14.18
CA HIS A 85 22.08 8.04 -14.74
C HIS A 85 21.58 6.89 -13.85
N PHE A 86 21.87 6.94 -12.54
CA PHE A 86 21.61 5.82 -11.63
C PHE A 86 20.24 5.88 -10.95
N SER A 87 19.70 7.07 -10.74
CA SER A 87 18.38 7.27 -10.11
C SER A 87 17.31 7.66 -11.13
N GLY A 88 17.68 7.94 -12.38
CA GLY A 88 16.80 8.56 -13.37
C GLY A 88 16.50 10.02 -13.05
N ARG A 89 15.60 10.64 -13.82
CA ARG A 89 14.99 11.91 -13.41
C ARG A 89 14.03 11.64 -12.26
N PHE A 90 14.10 12.43 -11.19
CA PHE A 90 13.17 12.34 -10.04
C PHE A 90 11.69 12.31 -10.46
N ILE A 91 11.35 12.95 -11.58
CA ILE A 91 10.00 12.94 -12.17
C ILE A 91 9.52 11.51 -12.48
N ASN A 92 10.41 10.67 -13.03
CA ASN A 92 10.08 9.28 -13.38
C ASN A 92 9.85 8.42 -12.12
N GLN A 93 10.50 8.77 -11.00
CA GLN A 93 10.29 8.07 -9.73
C GLN A 93 8.87 8.33 -9.20
N TYR A 94 8.37 9.57 -9.25
CA TYR A 94 7.00 9.86 -8.85
C TYR A 94 5.99 9.16 -9.77
N GLU A 95 6.20 9.15 -11.08
CA GLU A 95 5.33 8.40 -12.00
C GLU A 95 5.33 6.89 -11.69
N THR A 96 6.49 6.31 -11.37
CA THR A 96 6.61 4.91 -10.95
C THR A 96 5.82 4.65 -9.66
N ILE A 97 5.96 5.53 -8.66
CA ILE A 97 5.22 5.46 -7.41
C ILE A 97 3.71 5.58 -7.66
N ARG A 98 3.28 6.54 -8.49
CA ARG A 98 1.87 6.72 -8.86
C ARG A 98 1.32 5.46 -9.54
N SER A 99 2.08 4.87 -10.46
CA SER A 99 1.72 3.62 -11.14
C SER A 99 1.58 2.45 -10.16
N LEU A 100 2.54 2.32 -9.24
CA LEU A 100 2.51 1.29 -8.18
C LEU A 100 1.31 1.46 -7.25
N LEU A 101 1.05 2.68 -6.75
CA LEU A 101 -0.11 2.98 -5.91
C LEU A 101 -1.43 2.76 -6.67
N ASN A 102 -1.44 2.97 -7.98
CA ASN A 102 -2.61 2.72 -8.82
C ASN A 102 -3.00 1.23 -8.90
N GLY A 103 -2.01 0.34 -8.93
CA GLY A 103 -2.18 -1.11 -8.93
C GLY A 103 -2.23 -1.75 -7.54
N LEU A 104 -1.88 -1.03 -6.47
CA LEU A 104 -1.83 -1.57 -5.12
C LEU A 104 -3.25 -1.89 -4.60
N ARG A 105 -3.43 -3.12 -4.12
CA ARG A 105 -4.70 -3.64 -3.60
C ARG A 105 -4.45 -4.51 -2.37
N CYS A 106 -5.35 -4.40 -1.39
CA CYS A 106 -5.49 -5.31 -0.27
C CYS A 106 -6.44 -6.44 -0.70
N ARG A 107 -5.93 -7.66 -0.88
CA ARG A 107 -6.76 -8.76 -1.41
C ARG A 107 -7.77 -9.27 -0.39
N HIS A 108 -7.38 -9.28 0.88
CA HIS A 108 -8.21 -9.68 2.00
C HIS A 108 -7.74 -8.97 3.28
N LEU A 109 -8.61 -8.91 4.29
CA LEU A 109 -8.34 -8.16 5.53
C LEU A 109 -7.09 -8.64 6.29
N GLY A 110 -6.70 -9.91 6.15
CA GLY A 110 -5.44 -10.42 6.70
C GLY A 110 -4.17 -9.72 6.16
N GLU A 111 -4.23 -9.09 4.97
CA GLU A 111 -3.13 -8.32 4.39
C GLU A 111 -3.18 -6.83 4.75
N PHE A 112 -4.18 -6.38 5.51
CA PHE A 112 -4.42 -4.95 5.75
C PHE A 112 -3.20 -4.23 6.33
N ARG A 113 -2.47 -4.87 7.26
CA ARG A 113 -1.25 -4.27 7.84
C ARG A 113 -0.18 -4.03 6.78
N TRP A 114 0.10 -5.04 5.94
CA TRP A 114 1.07 -4.92 4.85
C TRP A 114 0.63 -3.87 3.83
N TYR A 115 -0.65 -3.89 3.45
CA TYR A 115 -1.23 -2.91 2.51
C TYR A 115 -1.06 -1.48 3.04
N LYS A 116 -1.45 -1.24 4.30
CA LYS A 116 -1.32 0.06 4.98
C LYS A 116 0.12 0.55 4.96
N ASP A 117 1.06 -0.27 5.41
CA ASP A 117 2.47 0.13 5.53
C ASP A 117 3.10 0.37 4.15
N THR A 118 2.77 -0.48 3.17
CA THR A 118 3.23 -0.32 1.79
C THR A 118 2.65 0.93 1.14
N TYR A 119 1.34 1.18 1.31
CA TYR A 119 0.69 2.36 0.74
C TYR A 119 1.27 3.64 1.34
N LEU A 120 1.37 3.71 2.68
CA LEU A 120 1.88 4.89 3.37
C LEU A 120 3.33 5.17 3.03
N SER A 121 4.20 4.15 3.03
CA SER A 121 5.62 4.36 2.68
C SER A 121 5.78 4.99 1.29
N ARG A 122 4.94 4.62 0.33
CA ARG A 122 5.03 5.12 -1.05
C ARG A 122 4.31 6.44 -1.27
N VAL A 123 3.12 6.62 -0.70
CA VAL A 123 2.36 7.87 -0.90
C VAL A 123 3.08 9.05 -0.25
N MET A 124 3.77 8.85 0.88
CA MET A 124 4.51 9.91 1.57
C MET A 124 5.73 10.41 0.78
N GLU A 125 6.18 9.68 -0.23
CA GLU A 125 7.25 10.14 -1.13
C GLU A 125 6.72 11.13 -2.20
N LEU A 126 5.40 11.19 -2.45
CA LEU A 126 4.83 12.08 -3.46
C LEU A 126 4.70 13.52 -2.95
N PRO A 127 4.99 14.54 -3.80
CA PRO A 127 4.79 15.95 -3.44
C PRO A 127 3.31 16.32 -3.22
N GLU A 128 2.38 15.60 -3.86
CA GLU A 128 0.94 15.85 -3.83
C GLU A 128 0.18 14.83 -2.95
N ASN A 129 0.84 14.26 -1.94
CA ASN A 129 0.31 13.16 -1.13
C ASN A 129 -0.94 13.51 -0.30
N SER A 130 -1.21 14.80 -0.12
CA SER A 130 -2.35 15.33 0.64
C SER A 130 -3.63 15.43 -0.19
N LEU A 131 -3.55 15.27 -1.52
CA LEU A 131 -4.71 15.32 -2.40
C LEU A 131 -5.76 14.28 -2.02
N GLU A 132 -7.04 14.67 -2.14
CA GLU A 132 -8.19 13.80 -1.89
C GLU A 132 -8.14 12.50 -2.70
N PHE A 133 -7.61 12.59 -3.93
CA PHE A 133 -7.42 11.45 -4.81
C PHE A 133 -6.69 10.30 -4.11
N TRP A 134 -5.59 10.57 -3.41
CA TRP A 134 -4.81 9.53 -2.74
C TRP A 134 -5.49 8.99 -1.49
N LYS A 135 -6.30 9.80 -0.82
CA LYS A 135 -7.12 9.36 0.32
C LYS A 135 -8.26 8.45 -0.13
N ALA A 136 -8.95 8.82 -1.21
CA ALA A 136 -9.97 7.99 -1.84
C ALA A 136 -9.37 6.68 -2.36
N LYS A 137 -8.22 6.77 -3.04
CA LYS A 137 -7.50 5.61 -3.58
C LYS A 137 -7.07 4.62 -2.50
N PHE A 138 -6.71 5.09 -1.31
CA PHE A 138 -6.41 4.23 -0.16
C PHE A 138 -7.62 3.37 0.23
N ILE A 139 -8.82 3.95 0.24
CA ILE A 139 -10.07 3.23 0.56
C ILE A 139 -10.47 2.30 -0.59
N ASP A 140 -10.36 2.76 -1.84
CA ASP A 140 -10.68 1.95 -3.04
C ASP A 140 -9.73 0.77 -3.24
N GLY A 141 -8.56 0.78 -2.59
CA GLY A 141 -7.65 -0.35 -2.59
C GLY A 141 -8.02 -1.48 -1.62
N LEU A 142 -9.03 -1.28 -0.75
CA LEU A 142 -9.52 -2.29 0.19
C LEU A 142 -10.42 -3.33 -0.51
N PRO A 143 -10.68 -4.50 0.11
CA PRO A 143 -11.67 -5.45 -0.41
C PRO A 143 -13.04 -4.78 -0.59
N SER A 144 -13.70 -4.96 -1.73
CA SER A 144 -14.84 -4.13 -2.17
C SER A 144 -15.96 -3.98 -1.13
N LEU A 145 -16.44 -5.07 -0.55
CA LEU A 145 -17.50 -5.05 0.46
C LEU A 145 -17.08 -4.31 1.73
N PHE A 146 -15.83 -4.46 2.13
CA PHE A 146 -15.28 -3.76 3.28
C PHE A 146 -15.06 -2.28 2.97
N ALA A 147 -14.56 -1.95 1.78
CA ALA A 147 -14.40 -0.59 1.30
C ALA A 147 -15.74 0.17 1.35
N GLU A 148 -16.83 -0.43 0.89
CA GLU A 148 -18.17 0.19 0.95
C GLU A 148 -18.66 0.40 2.38
N ARG A 149 -18.38 -0.53 3.30
CA ARG A 149 -18.69 -0.35 4.73
C ARG A 149 -17.90 0.83 5.33
N VAL A 150 -16.60 0.91 5.05
CA VAL A 150 -15.76 2.04 5.49
C VAL A 150 -16.23 3.36 4.85
N LYS A 151 -16.53 3.37 3.55
CA LYS A 151 -17.09 4.56 2.88
C LYS A 151 -18.38 5.02 3.56
N LYS A 152 -19.26 4.10 3.94
CA LYS A 152 -20.52 4.42 4.64
C LYS A 152 -20.27 5.11 5.98
N THR A 153 -19.24 4.73 6.73
CA THR A 153 -18.90 5.38 8.02
C THR A 153 -18.24 6.75 7.83
N LEU A 154 -17.60 6.99 6.68
CA LEU A 154 -16.93 8.25 6.35
C LEU A 154 -17.85 9.30 5.71
N ARG A 155 -19.06 8.93 5.28
CA ARG A 155 -20.03 9.87 4.65
C ARG A 155 -20.55 10.88 5.67
N ASN A 156 -20.65 12.14 5.26
CA ASN A 156 -21.30 13.21 6.01
C ASN A 156 -22.84 13.15 5.88
N SER A 157 -23.53 14.12 6.47
CA SER A 157 -25.01 14.24 6.43
C SER A 157 -25.58 14.36 5.01
N GLN A 158 -24.78 14.74 4.02
CA GLN A 158 -25.16 14.85 2.61
C GLN A 158 -24.83 13.58 1.80
N GLY A 159 -24.26 12.56 2.44
CA GLY A 159 -23.87 11.31 1.79
C GLY A 159 -22.56 11.38 1.00
N ILE A 160 -21.81 12.49 1.11
CA ILE A 160 -20.52 12.70 0.45
C ILE A 160 -19.39 12.41 1.45
N ILE A 161 -18.25 11.91 0.97
CA ILE A 161 -17.05 11.72 1.81
C ILE A 161 -16.15 12.95 1.63
N PRO A 162 -16.03 13.83 2.65
CA PRO A 162 -15.18 15.03 2.57
C PRO A 162 -13.71 14.66 2.79
N TYR A 163 -13.07 14.03 1.80
CA TYR A 163 -11.69 13.55 1.91
C TYR A 163 -10.68 14.65 2.27
N SER A 164 -10.94 15.92 1.94
CA SER A 164 -10.17 17.09 2.40
C SER A 164 -9.92 17.05 3.91
N ASP A 165 -10.93 16.68 4.70
CA ASP A 165 -10.98 16.83 6.16
C ASP A 165 -10.36 15.64 6.90
N PHE A 166 -10.04 14.57 6.16
CA PHE A 166 -9.44 13.36 6.70
C PHE A 166 -7.92 13.37 6.60
N THR A 167 -7.25 12.96 7.67
CA THR A 167 -5.85 12.52 7.61
C THR A 167 -5.81 11.02 7.30
N TYR A 168 -4.69 10.50 6.81
CA TYR A 168 -4.52 9.05 6.64
C TYR A 168 -4.76 8.29 7.94
N GLU A 169 -4.37 8.87 9.08
CA GLU A 169 -4.62 8.30 10.40
C GLU A 169 -6.12 8.16 10.69
N LYS A 170 -6.94 9.18 10.41
CA LYS A 170 -8.40 9.08 10.57
C LYS A 170 -9.01 8.01 9.66
N LEU A 171 -8.52 7.88 8.42
CA LEU A 171 -8.97 6.82 7.49
C LEU A 171 -8.62 5.42 8.00
N ILE A 172 -7.39 5.25 8.53
CA ILE A 172 -6.93 3.99 9.13
C ILE A 172 -7.75 3.68 10.38
N GLY A 173 -8.08 4.68 11.19
CA GLY A 173 -8.98 4.57 12.34
C GLY A 173 -10.36 4.06 11.93
N ALA A 174 -10.95 4.63 10.88
CA ALA A 174 -12.23 4.17 10.34
C ALA A 174 -12.17 2.72 9.83
N CYS A 175 -11.09 2.33 9.15
CA CYS A 175 -10.87 0.94 8.74
C CYS A 175 -10.81 0.01 9.95
N THR A 176 -10.02 0.38 10.96
CA THR A 176 -9.82 -0.46 12.16
C THR A 176 -11.12 -0.63 12.94
N HIS A 177 -11.87 0.45 13.12
CA HIS A 177 -13.17 0.42 13.78
C HIS A 177 -14.15 -0.49 13.04
N GLU A 178 -14.19 -0.40 11.71
CA GLU A 178 -15.09 -1.23 10.91
C GLU A 178 -14.69 -2.71 10.89
N ASP A 179 -13.40 -3.01 10.94
CA ASP A 179 -12.90 -4.40 11.06
C ASP A 179 -13.33 -5.03 12.40
N ILE A 180 -13.25 -4.27 13.50
CA ILE A 180 -13.76 -4.70 14.82
C ILE A 180 -15.27 -4.94 14.77
N ASN A 181 -16.03 -4.03 14.16
CA ASN A 181 -17.48 -4.19 14.00
C ASN A 181 -17.84 -5.46 13.23
N LEU A 182 -17.17 -5.69 12.09
CA LEU A 182 -17.38 -6.87 11.28
C LEU A 182 -17.04 -8.16 12.05
N CYS A 183 -15.96 -8.16 12.82
CA CYS A 183 -15.60 -9.29 13.68
C CYS A 183 -16.69 -9.61 14.71
N ASN A 184 -17.23 -8.57 15.36
CA ASN A 184 -18.32 -8.71 16.33
C ASN A 184 -19.61 -9.23 15.70
N GLU A 185 -19.99 -8.72 14.53
CA GLU A 185 -21.15 -9.20 13.78
C GLU A 185 -21.01 -10.67 13.37
N LEU A 186 -19.84 -11.07 12.89
CA LEU A 186 -19.56 -12.47 12.53
C LEU A 186 -19.62 -13.38 13.76
N LYS A 187 -19.13 -12.92 14.90
CA LYS A 187 -19.21 -13.65 16.18
C LYS A 187 -20.66 -13.83 16.63
N LEU A 188 -21.47 -12.76 16.59
CA LEU A 188 -22.89 -12.82 16.94
C LEU A 188 -23.68 -13.71 15.97
N SER A 189 -23.42 -13.61 14.67
CA SER A 189 -24.06 -14.44 13.64
C SER A 189 -23.79 -15.93 13.86
N ARG A 190 -22.55 -16.29 14.27
CA ARG A 190 -22.21 -17.67 14.65
C ARG A 190 -22.98 -18.12 15.89
N GLN A 191 -23.08 -17.28 16.90
CA GLN A 191 -23.83 -17.59 18.13
C GLN A 191 -25.31 -17.87 17.82
N LEU A 192 -25.96 -16.99 17.06
CA LEU A 192 -27.36 -17.15 16.66
C LEU A 192 -27.61 -18.46 15.87
N LYS A 193 -26.66 -18.87 15.03
CA LYS A 193 -26.75 -20.17 14.33
C LYS A 193 -26.67 -21.34 15.29
N MET A 194 -25.82 -21.27 16.31
CA MET A 194 -25.70 -22.31 17.34
C MET A 194 -26.94 -22.37 18.24
N ASP A 195 -27.47 -21.21 18.63
CA ASP A 195 -28.67 -21.13 19.46
C ASP A 195 -29.89 -21.71 18.72
N LYS A 196 -30.04 -21.43 17.43
CA LYS A 196 -31.10 -22.01 16.59
C LYS A 196 -31.02 -23.54 16.49
N LEU A 197 -29.80 -24.09 16.44
CA LEU A 197 -29.61 -25.55 16.45
C LEU A 197 -29.99 -26.16 17.80
N ARG A 198 -29.67 -25.48 18.90
CA ARG A 198 -30.02 -25.90 20.26
C ARG A 198 -31.51 -25.76 20.55
N GLU A 199 -32.17 -24.71 20.08
CA GLU A 199 -33.63 -24.57 20.17
C GLU A 199 -34.34 -25.71 19.44
N LYS A 200 -33.84 -26.08 18.26
CA LYS A 200 -34.39 -27.22 17.50
C LYS A 200 -34.24 -28.53 18.27
N SER A 201 -33.07 -28.81 18.86
CA SER A 201 -32.88 -30.04 19.64
C SER A 201 -33.74 -30.05 20.91
N GLN A 202 -33.86 -28.92 21.61
CA GLN A 202 -34.72 -28.79 22.78
C GLN A 202 -36.20 -29.01 22.45
N LEU A 203 -36.66 -28.53 21.28
CA LEU A 203 -38.02 -28.77 20.82
C LEU A 203 -38.25 -30.24 20.44
N GLU A 204 -37.27 -30.90 19.81
CA GLU A 204 -37.32 -32.34 19.53
C GLU A 204 -37.38 -33.18 20.82
N ASP A 205 -36.58 -32.81 21.83
CA ASP A 205 -36.63 -33.42 23.16
C ASP A 205 -37.98 -33.21 23.84
N PHE A 206 -38.53 -31.98 23.78
CA PHE A 206 -39.85 -31.65 24.31
C PHE A 206 -40.95 -32.48 23.64
N CYS A 207 -41.00 -32.53 22.31
CA CYS A 207 -41.98 -33.35 21.59
C CYS A 207 -41.90 -34.83 22.00
N THR A 208 -40.67 -35.36 22.15
CA THR A 208 -40.45 -36.74 22.59
C THR A 208 -40.99 -37.01 23.99
N GLN A 209 -40.79 -36.09 24.95
CA GLN A 209 -41.28 -36.22 26.32
C GLN A 209 -42.81 -36.30 26.41
N PHE A 210 -43.53 -35.59 25.53
CA PHE A 210 -44.99 -35.54 25.51
C PHE A 210 -45.64 -36.52 24.51
N GLY A 211 -44.84 -37.40 23.88
CA GLY A 211 -45.35 -38.36 22.89
C GLY A 211 -45.90 -37.70 21.62
N LEU A 212 -45.52 -36.44 21.35
CA LEU A 212 -45.93 -35.70 20.16
C LEU A 212 -45.11 -36.18 18.96
N PRO A 213 -45.72 -36.32 17.77
CA PRO A 213 -44.97 -36.71 16.57
C PRO A 213 -43.93 -35.65 16.24
N ASN A 214 -42.66 -36.06 16.14
CA ASN A 214 -41.58 -35.18 15.71
C ASN A 214 -41.87 -34.64 14.30
N ALA A 215 -41.92 -33.31 14.16
CA ALA A 215 -42.14 -32.64 12.87
C ALA A 215 -41.07 -33.00 11.81
N SER A 216 -39.92 -33.55 12.23
CA SER A 216 -38.84 -34.02 11.36
C SER A 216 -39.03 -35.45 10.81
N LYS A 217 -40.02 -36.23 11.30
CA LYS A 217 -40.30 -37.62 10.85
C LYS A 217 -41.60 -37.77 10.05
N GLY A 218 -42.00 -36.72 9.33
CA GLY A 218 -43.28 -36.63 8.63
C GLY A 218 -43.24 -36.77 7.11
N THR A 219 -42.59 -37.80 6.57
CA THR A 219 -42.93 -38.32 5.21
C THR A 219 -42.53 -39.78 5.11
N ASN A 220 -43.41 -40.65 5.57
CA ASN A 220 -43.60 -42.01 5.05
C ASN A 220 -44.95 -42.51 5.60
N ARG A 221 -46.03 -42.02 5.00
CA ARG A 221 -47.33 -42.67 5.08
C ARG A 221 -47.89 -42.80 3.67
N GLU A 222 -47.85 -44.03 3.19
CA GLU A 222 -48.82 -44.71 2.32
C GLU A 222 -48.31 -46.17 2.25
N THR A 223 -49.07 -47.21 2.56
CA THR A 223 -50.41 -47.53 2.08
C THR A 223 -51.19 -48.43 3.06
N SER A 224 -52.44 -48.03 3.27
CA SER A 224 -53.66 -48.85 3.38
C SER A 224 -53.56 -50.38 3.47
N LYS A 225 -54.20 -50.96 4.50
CA LYS A 225 -55.13 -52.08 4.33
C LYS A 225 -56.29 -51.96 5.32
N SER A 226 -57.47 -51.69 4.77
CA SER A 226 -58.77 -51.79 5.43
C SER A 226 -59.14 -53.26 5.70
N GLU A 227 -59.94 -53.44 6.73
CA GLU A 227 -60.43 -54.69 7.31
C GLU A 227 -61.18 -55.61 6.34
N SER A 228 -61.11 -56.92 6.61
CA SER A 228 -62.25 -57.82 6.39
C SER A 228 -62.29 -58.82 7.55
N HIS A 229 -63.26 -58.63 8.44
CA HIS A 229 -63.73 -59.64 9.36
C HIS A 229 -64.50 -60.73 8.58
N ARG A 230 -64.15 -61.99 8.78
CA ARG A 230 -65.14 -63.07 8.87
C ARG A 230 -64.63 -64.23 9.72
N SER A 231 -65.44 -64.58 10.71
CA SER A 231 -65.20 -65.66 11.67
C SER A 231 -65.60 -67.04 11.12
N HIS A 232 -64.90 -68.06 11.65
CA HIS A 232 -65.28 -69.47 11.90
C HIS A 232 -66.10 -70.28 10.87
N HIS A 233 -65.58 -71.45 10.45
CA HIS A 233 -66.08 -72.74 10.95
C HIS A 233 -65.22 -73.97 10.59
N LYS A 234 -65.32 -74.99 11.46
CA LYS A 234 -64.94 -76.42 11.39
C LYS A 234 -64.94 -76.99 9.95
N LYS A 235 -64.07 -77.93 9.59
CA LYS A 235 -63.85 -79.27 10.18
C LYS A 235 -62.54 -79.85 9.64
#